data_AF-A0A0F3GLR9-F1
#
_entry.id   AF-A0A0F3GLR9-F1
#
_cell.length_a   1.000
_cell.length_b   1.000
_cell.length_c   1.000
_cell.angle_alpha   90.00
_cell.angle_beta   90.00
_cell.angle_gamma   90.00
#
_symmetry.space_group_name_H-M   'P 1'
#
loop_
_entity.id
_entity.type
_entity.pdbx_description
1 polymer ?
#
loop_
_entity_poly.entity_id
_entity_poly.type
_entity_poly.pdbx_seq_one_letter_code
_entity_poly.pdbx_strand_id
1 'polypeptide(L)'
;MITVSMFEKGSLWRLCLIFFLLAISLLCVLGLSTDASAGSLDAPAAATAPGSAMYTLEDIYQRLSVGTAGTKRAGAFTEPGAGPTAGTGHTLDDVMTTAPAVDAANGATAASVLNTKTFWGLTSGAWGLQTGTMANNGAFGLACGATNQAVTAGYYTGGTLTGDADLVVGNIKTGIDIFGVTGTFSKANTVSGGQTAAAAGQILTAYSAFVDGAEVQGSMPNNGAFGLTCAAAATSVPAGYYGAGALTSVGNLAAGNIKTGFTICGVAGTGGYLSPVVASGSWPNPRFTIKYCDSGALCPDTGSGVGATDCGAFNSSDDVVVDNLTGLMWTRDAHLNSTAVWATQYTYATTTINSGSGFCGYTDWRMSTRAELVSLIDDRYNTPAISNTAGTAQWSSGDPFVSVQSSQYWSSTDHSVDTANVAWYVNMTGISGVMSGNTKVTFSYYVWPVRGP
;
A
#
# COMPACT_ATOMS: atom_id res chain seq x y z
N MET A 1 65.82 54.70 -4.71
CA MET A 1 66.32 55.54 -5.82
C MET A 1 66.16 54.70 -7.07
N ILE A 2 65.34 54.98 -8.08
CA ILE A 2 64.79 56.24 -8.58
C ILE A 2 63.37 55.98 -9.11
N THR A 3 62.41 56.72 -8.57
CA THR A 3 61.10 57.04 -9.15
C THR A 3 61.30 58.08 -10.24
N VAL A 4 61.25 57.73 -11.54
CA VAL A 4 61.08 58.70 -12.63
C VAL A 4 60.25 58.10 -13.77
N SER A 5 59.23 58.87 -14.16
CA SER A 5 58.49 58.85 -15.44
C SER A 5 57.54 57.68 -15.76
N MET A 6 56.45 57.57 -14.99
CA MET A 6 55.17 57.03 -15.47
C MET A 6 54.25 58.13 -16.07
N PHE A 7 54.74 59.37 -16.24
CA PHE A 7 53.92 60.53 -16.65
C PHE A 7 54.04 60.92 -18.14
N GLU A 8 54.96 60.33 -18.91
CA GLU A 8 55.15 60.69 -20.33
C GLU A 8 54.38 59.82 -21.34
N LYS A 9 54.05 58.55 -21.01
CA LYS A 9 53.40 57.65 -21.99
C LYS A 9 51.91 57.94 -22.22
N GLY A 10 51.21 58.51 -21.24
CA GLY A 10 49.80 58.87 -21.37
C GLY A 10 49.55 60.16 -22.18
N SER A 11 50.52 61.08 -22.17
CA SER A 11 50.45 62.33 -22.94
C SER A 11 50.69 62.09 -24.43
N LEU A 12 51.67 61.23 -24.78
CA LEU A 12 51.96 60.84 -26.16
C LEU A 12 50.79 60.12 -26.84
N TRP A 13 50.09 59.21 -26.16
CA TRP A 13 48.93 58.52 -26.77
C TRP A 13 47.74 59.46 -26.98
N ARG A 14 47.50 60.39 -26.05
CA ARG A 14 46.45 61.41 -26.19
C ARG A 14 46.79 62.42 -27.29
N LEU A 15 48.06 62.86 -27.39
CA LEU A 15 48.51 63.69 -28.51
C LEU A 15 48.36 62.94 -29.84
N CYS A 16 48.75 61.67 -29.90
CA CYS A 16 48.67 60.86 -31.12
C CYS A 16 47.21 60.62 -31.55
N LEU A 17 46.30 60.38 -30.60
CA LEU A 17 44.86 60.26 -30.87
C LEU A 17 44.24 61.58 -31.32
N ILE A 18 44.64 62.71 -30.73
CA ILE A 18 44.19 64.05 -31.13
C ILE A 18 44.72 64.41 -32.52
N PHE A 19 45.99 64.11 -32.83
CA PHE A 19 46.56 64.29 -34.18
C PHE A 19 45.91 63.36 -35.19
N PHE A 20 45.57 62.12 -34.82
CA PHE A 20 44.86 61.18 -35.69
C PHE A 20 43.42 61.62 -35.96
N LEU A 21 42.71 62.12 -34.94
CA LEU A 21 41.37 62.68 -35.09
C LEU A 21 41.37 64.01 -35.86
N LEU A 22 42.35 64.89 -35.64
CA LEU A 22 42.54 66.10 -36.44
C LEU A 22 42.95 65.78 -37.87
N ALA A 23 43.75 64.74 -38.11
CA ALA A 23 44.08 64.28 -39.44
C ALA A 23 42.87 63.69 -40.16
N ILE A 24 42.00 62.95 -39.46
CA ILE A 24 40.72 62.44 -40.01
C ILE A 24 39.74 63.58 -40.26
N SER A 25 39.61 64.56 -39.36
CA SER A 25 38.79 65.75 -39.59
C SER A 25 39.34 66.62 -40.72
N LEU A 26 40.66 66.76 -40.84
CA LEU A 26 41.30 67.48 -41.96
C LEU A 26 41.16 66.68 -43.27
N LEU A 27 41.20 65.35 -43.25
CA LEU A 27 40.86 64.50 -44.41
C LEU A 27 39.38 64.61 -44.79
N CYS A 28 38.47 64.70 -43.81
CA CYS A 28 37.04 64.92 -44.07
C CYS A 28 36.75 66.33 -44.59
N VAL A 29 37.51 67.35 -44.18
CA VAL A 29 37.35 68.74 -44.63
C VAL A 29 38.06 69.00 -45.96
N LEU A 30 39.17 68.30 -46.25
CA LEU A 30 39.89 68.39 -47.54
C LEU A 30 39.41 67.36 -48.58
N GLY A 31 38.66 66.34 -48.18
CA GLY A 31 38.11 65.29 -49.06
C GLY A 31 36.68 65.54 -49.55
N LEU A 32 36.07 66.67 -49.17
CA LEU A 32 34.74 67.09 -49.62
C LEU A 32 34.82 68.31 -50.55
N SER A 33 35.74 68.29 -51.51
CA SER A 33 35.45 68.87 -52.81
C SER A 33 34.76 67.76 -53.62
N THR A 34 33.44 67.72 -53.56
CA THR A 34 32.71 67.19 -54.72
C THR A 34 33.03 68.15 -55.85
N ASP A 35 34.09 67.87 -56.60
CA ASP A 35 34.25 68.47 -57.91
C ASP A 35 32.98 68.07 -58.66
N ALA A 36 32.04 69.01 -58.71
CA ALA A 36 31.00 68.99 -59.71
C ALA A 36 31.76 69.17 -61.03
N SER A 37 32.25 68.06 -61.58
CA SER A 37 32.67 67.99 -62.97
C SER A 37 31.43 68.36 -63.75
N ALA A 38 31.29 69.64 -64.10
CA ALA A 38 30.40 70.05 -65.16
C ALA A 38 30.72 69.14 -66.34
N GLY A 39 29.68 68.54 -66.94
CA GLY A 39 29.85 67.79 -68.17
C GLY A 39 30.54 68.67 -69.22
N SER A 40 31.20 68.04 -70.20
CA SER A 40 31.87 68.80 -71.25
C SER A 40 30.91 69.84 -71.86
N LEU A 41 31.38 71.09 -71.97
CA LEU A 41 30.72 72.15 -72.71
C LEU A 41 30.91 72.01 -74.22
N ASP A 42 31.69 71.01 -74.65
CA ASP A 42 31.78 70.66 -76.07
C ASP A 42 30.40 70.30 -76.58
N ALA A 43 30.04 70.85 -77.74
CA ALA A 43 28.81 70.47 -78.40
C ALA A 43 28.77 68.93 -78.52
N PRO A 44 27.67 68.25 -78.13
CA PRO A 44 27.51 66.85 -78.46
C PRO A 44 27.73 66.77 -79.97
N ALA A 45 28.66 65.89 -80.39
CA ALA A 45 29.27 65.85 -81.72
C ALA A 45 28.40 66.41 -82.85
N ALA A 46 28.97 67.07 -83.87
CA ALA A 46 28.25 67.70 -84.98
C ALA A 46 26.99 66.91 -85.43
N ALA A 47 25.90 67.57 -85.85
CA ALA A 47 24.59 66.93 -86.09
C ALA A 47 24.60 65.69 -87.04
N THR A 48 25.66 65.52 -87.81
CA THR A 48 25.91 64.37 -88.70
C THR A 48 26.62 63.19 -88.02
N ALA A 49 27.19 63.37 -86.83
CA ALA A 49 27.93 62.36 -86.09
C ALA A 49 26.98 61.44 -85.30
N PRO A 50 27.24 60.12 -85.23
CA PRO A 50 26.45 59.18 -84.43
C PRO A 50 26.32 59.56 -82.94
N GLY A 51 27.31 60.29 -82.40
CA GLY A 51 27.28 60.79 -81.02
C GLY A 51 26.20 61.83 -80.72
N SER A 52 25.60 62.44 -81.75
CA SER A 52 24.46 63.37 -81.62
C SER A 52 23.10 62.68 -81.50
N ALA A 53 23.06 61.34 -81.63
CA ALA A 53 21.83 60.57 -81.57
C ALA A 53 21.24 60.54 -80.15
N MET A 54 19.97 60.95 -80.05
CA MET A 54 19.17 60.91 -78.82
C MET A 54 18.04 59.90 -78.95
N TYR A 55 17.50 59.44 -77.82
CA TYR A 55 16.26 58.68 -77.79
C TYR A 55 15.07 59.60 -78.09
N THR A 56 14.03 59.05 -78.70
CA THR A 56 12.77 59.77 -78.96
C THR A 56 11.85 59.73 -77.72
N LEU A 57 10.82 60.58 -77.69
CA LEU A 57 9.78 60.52 -76.66
C LEU A 57 9.03 59.18 -76.70
N GLU A 58 8.85 58.62 -77.89
CA GLU A 58 8.28 57.29 -78.10
C GLU A 58 9.15 56.21 -77.42
N ASP A 59 10.47 56.24 -77.62
CA ASP A 59 11.40 55.31 -76.98
C ASP A 59 11.31 55.37 -75.44
N ILE A 60 11.18 56.58 -74.89
CA ILE A 60 11.08 56.80 -73.44
C ILE A 60 9.73 56.31 -72.91
N TYR A 61 8.64 56.65 -73.59
CA TYR A 61 7.29 56.19 -73.23
C TYR A 61 7.19 54.67 -73.28
N GLN A 62 7.69 54.02 -74.34
CA GLN A 62 7.69 52.57 -74.49
C GLN A 62 8.57 51.87 -73.44
N ARG A 63 9.69 52.50 -73.05
CA ARG A 63 10.52 52.00 -71.95
C ARG A 63 9.76 52.01 -70.62
N LEU A 64 9.00 53.07 -70.33
CA LEU A 64 8.26 53.21 -69.08
C LEU A 64 6.98 52.36 -69.03
N SER A 65 6.23 52.29 -70.13
CA SER A 65 4.93 51.62 -70.19
C SER A 65 5.04 50.10 -70.30
N VAL A 66 5.94 49.59 -71.14
CA VAL A 66 6.03 48.16 -71.47
C VAL A 66 7.45 47.59 -71.35
N GLY A 67 8.43 48.41 -70.97
CA GLY A 67 9.80 47.98 -70.76
C GLY A 67 10.63 47.81 -72.03
N THR A 68 10.13 48.22 -73.21
CA THR A 68 10.82 48.06 -74.49
C THR A 68 12.11 48.89 -74.52
N ALA A 69 13.18 48.33 -75.10
CA ALA A 69 14.43 49.06 -75.26
C ALA A 69 14.35 50.08 -76.39
N GLY A 70 14.52 51.35 -76.03
CA GLY A 70 14.67 52.42 -77.02
C GLY A 70 15.91 52.22 -77.89
N THR A 71 15.84 52.67 -79.14
CA THR A 71 16.97 52.62 -80.08
C THR A 71 17.29 54.01 -80.60
N LYS A 72 18.54 54.45 -80.43
CA LYS A 72 19.01 55.72 -80.99
C LYS A 72 19.05 55.64 -82.52
N ARG A 73 18.85 56.77 -83.21
CA ARG A 73 19.02 56.84 -84.67
C ARG A 73 20.38 56.28 -85.10
N ALA A 74 20.39 55.49 -86.18
CA ALA A 74 21.62 55.04 -86.82
C ALA A 74 22.04 56.06 -87.89
N GLY A 75 23.22 56.66 -87.76
CA GLY A 75 23.78 57.58 -88.75
C GLY A 75 23.46 59.07 -88.53
N ALA A 76 23.70 59.88 -89.56
CA ALA A 76 23.53 61.33 -89.53
C ALA A 76 22.05 61.74 -89.45
N PHE A 77 21.77 62.87 -88.79
CA PHE A 77 20.44 63.47 -88.86
C PHE A 77 20.06 63.77 -90.32
N THR A 78 18.89 63.30 -90.75
CA THR A 78 18.34 63.55 -92.09
C THR A 78 17.02 64.28 -91.92
N GLU A 79 16.90 65.47 -92.53
CA GLU A 79 15.63 66.21 -92.49
C GLU A 79 14.53 65.43 -93.19
N PRO A 80 13.34 65.29 -92.58
CA PRO A 80 12.19 64.68 -93.23
C PRO A 80 11.80 65.48 -94.48
N GLY A 81 11.59 64.81 -95.62
CA GLY A 81 11.18 65.45 -96.87
C GLY A 81 9.76 66.04 -96.86
N ALA A 82 8.99 65.80 -95.81
CA ALA A 82 7.68 66.40 -95.56
C ALA A 82 7.38 66.46 -94.05
N GLY A 83 6.54 67.40 -93.64
CA GLY A 83 6.05 67.48 -92.25
C GLY A 83 5.14 66.30 -91.87
N PRO A 84 5.00 65.99 -90.57
CA PRO A 84 4.17 64.88 -90.11
C PRO A 84 2.70 65.08 -90.49
N THR A 85 2.10 64.10 -91.18
CA THR A 85 0.71 64.12 -91.64
C THR A 85 -0.27 63.42 -90.67
N ALA A 86 0.22 62.82 -89.58
CA ALA A 86 -0.57 62.30 -88.47
C ALA A 86 0.20 62.48 -87.15
N GLY A 87 -0.51 62.77 -86.05
CA GLY A 87 0.07 62.84 -84.70
C GLY A 87 0.39 61.44 -84.20
N THR A 88 1.61 60.97 -84.43
CA THR A 88 2.01 59.56 -84.20
C THR A 88 2.96 59.36 -83.02
N GLY A 89 3.27 60.39 -82.24
CA GLY A 89 4.18 60.29 -81.09
C GLY A 89 3.55 60.78 -79.78
N HIS A 90 3.97 60.18 -78.67
CA HIS A 90 3.57 60.59 -77.32
C HIS A 90 4.12 61.98 -76.93
N THR A 91 3.31 62.74 -76.19
CA THR A 91 3.68 64.06 -75.65
C THR A 91 4.53 63.92 -74.38
N LEU A 92 5.15 65.04 -73.94
CA LEU A 92 5.80 65.06 -72.62
C LEU A 92 4.80 64.79 -71.48
N ASP A 93 3.55 65.23 -71.63
CA ASP A 93 2.51 64.99 -70.63
C ASP A 93 2.14 63.51 -70.56
N ASP A 94 2.10 62.80 -71.70
CA ASP A 94 1.91 61.34 -71.74
C ASP A 94 3.06 60.60 -71.07
N VAL A 95 4.30 61.04 -71.30
CA VAL A 95 5.50 60.49 -70.65
C VAL A 95 5.45 60.70 -69.14
N MET A 96 5.13 61.91 -68.68
CA MET A 96 5.07 62.22 -67.25
C MET A 96 3.88 61.58 -66.54
N THR A 97 2.78 61.36 -67.24
CA THR A 97 1.63 60.59 -66.72
C THR A 97 1.98 59.12 -66.52
N THR A 98 2.87 58.57 -67.37
CA THR A 98 3.32 57.16 -67.30
C THR A 98 4.50 56.98 -66.33
N ALA A 99 5.28 58.03 -66.11
CA ALA A 99 6.41 57.99 -65.20
C ALA A 99 5.96 57.65 -63.77
N PRO A 100 6.73 56.84 -63.02
CA PRO A 100 6.40 56.56 -61.64
C PRO A 100 6.33 57.85 -60.83
N ALA A 101 5.47 57.87 -59.82
CA ALA A 101 5.38 58.94 -58.82
C ALA A 101 5.94 58.48 -57.46
N VAL A 102 6.34 59.44 -56.62
CA VAL A 102 6.79 59.14 -55.25
C VAL A 102 5.62 58.56 -54.45
N ASP A 103 5.84 57.38 -53.87
CA ASP A 103 4.91 56.73 -52.94
C ASP A 103 5.65 56.41 -51.64
N ALA A 104 5.65 57.38 -50.72
CA ALA A 104 6.31 57.23 -49.43
C ALA A 104 5.53 56.32 -48.46
N ALA A 105 4.24 56.08 -48.72
CA ALA A 105 3.38 55.30 -47.82
C ALA A 105 3.41 53.80 -48.14
N ASN A 106 3.43 53.44 -49.42
CA ASN A 106 3.35 52.04 -49.87
C ASN A 106 4.54 51.60 -50.73
N GLY A 107 5.48 52.50 -51.04
CA GLY A 107 6.68 52.17 -51.81
C GLY A 107 7.51 51.07 -51.11
N ALA A 108 7.88 50.05 -51.87
CA ALA A 108 8.72 48.98 -51.36
C ALA A 108 10.08 49.53 -50.89
N THR A 109 10.56 49.05 -49.74
CA THR A 109 11.92 49.30 -49.27
C THR A 109 12.85 48.17 -49.70
N ALA A 110 14.17 48.38 -49.63
CA ALA A 110 15.13 47.31 -49.89
C ALA A 110 14.86 46.07 -49.01
N ALA A 111 14.46 46.28 -47.75
CA ALA A 111 14.13 45.19 -46.82
C ALA A 111 12.84 44.42 -47.17
N SER A 112 12.00 44.95 -48.07
CA SER A 112 10.76 44.31 -48.53
C SER A 112 10.97 43.44 -49.77
N VAL A 113 12.14 43.52 -50.42
CA VAL A 113 12.45 42.83 -51.67
C VAL A 113 13.56 41.81 -51.43
N LEU A 114 13.42 40.61 -52.01
CA LEU A 114 14.40 39.53 -51.89
C LEU A 114 15.81 39.99 -52.22
N ASN A 115 16.78 39.50 -51.44
CA ASN A 115 18.19 39.73 -51.69
C ASN A 115 18.54 39.39 -53.15
N THR A 116 19.45 40.17 -53.73
CA THR A 116 19.90 40.11 -55.13
C THR A 116 18.83 40.43 -56.19
N LYS A 117 17.57 40.70 -55.82
CA LYS A 117 16.54 41.15 -56.77
C LYS A 117 16.55 42.68 -56.86
N THR A 118 16.43 43.21 -58.06
CA THR A 118 16.39 44.66 -58.31
C THR A 118 14.96 45.14 -58.48
N PHE A 119 14.69 46.36 -58.03
CA PHE A 119 13.40 47.04 -58.20
C PHE A 119 13.59 48.54 -58.37
N TRP A 120 12.57 49.25 -58.84
CA TRP A 120 12.58 50.72 -58.86
C TRP A 120 11.94 51.25 -57.58
N GLY A 121 12.74 51.89 -56.72
CA GLY A 121 12.26 52.49 -55.48
C GLY A 121 11.43 53.75 -55.75
N LEU A 122 10.32 53.86 -55.02
CA LEU A 122 9.37 54.97 -55.12
C LEU A 122 9.41 55.90 -53.90
N THR A 123 10.24 55.61 -52.89
CA THR A 123 10.31 56.44 -51.67
C THR A 123 11.27 57.61 -51.85
N SER A 124 11.01 58.73 -51.17
CA SER A 124 11.74 59.99 -51.35
C SER A 124 13.24 59.96 -51.04
N GLY A 125 13.72 58.95 -50.30
CA GLY A 125 15.14 58.73 -49.99
C GLY A 125 15.79 57.57 -50.74
N ALA A 126 15.03 56.79 -51.50
CA ALA A 126 15.53 55.63 -52.25
C ALA A 126 14.95 55.56 -53.67
N TRP A 127 14.64 56.71 -54.26
CA TRP A 127 14.14 56.83 -55.62
C TRP A 127 15.16 56.26 -56.63
N GLY A 128 14.70 55.45 -57.58
CA GLY A 128 15.55 54.88 -58.63
C GLY A 128 15.84 53.39 -58.45
N LEU A 129 16.82 52.87 -59.22
CA LEU A 129 17.15 51.45 -59.17
C LEU A 129 17.75 51.06 -57.81
N GLN A 130 17.08 50.15 -57.11
CA GLN A 130 17.47 49.61 -55.80
C GLN A 130 17.68 48.10 -55.88
N THR A 131 18.44 47.55 -54.93
CA THR A 131 18.60 46.10 -54.74
C THR A 131 17.97 45.70 -53.41
N GLY A 132 17.19 44.62 -53.41
CA GLY A 132 16.58 44.07 -52.22
C GLY A 132 17.60 43.50 -51.24
N THR A 133 17.23 43.47 -49.95
CA THR A 133 18.04 42.97 -48.84
C THR A 133 17.30 41.94 -47.98
N MET A 134 16.05 41.60 -48.31
CA MET A 134 15.28 40.60 -47.57
C MET A 134 15.95 39.22 -47.69
N ALA A 135 16.26 38.61 -46.54
CA ALA A 135 16.86 37.28 -46.51
C ALA A 135 15.90 36.22 -47.07
N ASN A 136 16.45 35.26 -47.82
CA ASN A 136 15.76 34.03 -48.17
C ASN A 136 16.20 32.95 -47.18
N ASN A 137 15.31 32.59 -46.26
CA ASN A 137 15.57 31.62 -45.20
C ASN A 137 15.41 30.16 -45.70
N GLY A 138 15.10 29.97 -46.98
CA GLY A 138 14.91 28.66 -47.59
C GLY A 138 13.59 28.01 -47.19
N ALA A 139 13.58 26.69 -47.07
CA ALA A 139 12.40 25.94 -46.66
C ALA A 139 12.09 26.15 -45.18
N PHE A 140 10.81 26.31 -44.86
CA PHE A 140 10.32 26.39 -43.49
C PHE A 140 10.51 25.02 -42.80
N GLY A 141 11.19 25.00 -41.66
CA GLY A 141 11.54 23.78 -40.94
C GLY A 141 11.54 23.98 -39.43
N LEU A 142 10.35 24.08 -38.84
CA LEU A 142 10.18 23.96 -37.39
C LEU A 142 9.97 22.50 -37.00
N ALA A 143 10.41 22.14 -35.80
CA ALA A 143 10.08 20.86 -35.18
C ALA A 143 8.97 21.07 -34.14
N CYS A 144 8.09 20.10 -33.94
CA CYS A 144 7.16 20.13 -32.81
C CYS A 144 7.96 20.00 -31.50
N GLY A 145 7.66 20.82 -30.50
CA GLY A 145 8.39 20.82 -29.22
C GLY A 145 7.64 21.56 -28.11
N ALA A 146 8.05 21.32 -26.87
CA ALA A 146 7.37 21.85 -25.68
C ALA A 146 7.64 23.34 -25.38
N THR A 147 8.45 24.01 -26.20
CA THR A 147 8.83 25.42 -25.99
C THR A 147 8.65 26.22 -27.27
N ASN A 148 8.40 27.52 -27.11
CA ASN A 148 8.25 28.44 -28.23
C ASN A 148 9.57 28.49 -29.03
N GLN A 149 9.48 28.25 -30.33
CA GLN A 149 10.60 28.42 -31.25
C GLN A 149 10.46 29.75 -31.99
N ALA A 150 11.55 30.51 -32.02
CA ALA A 150 11.60 31.77 -32.75
C ALA A 150 11.69 31.50 -34.26
N VAL A 151 10.93 32.24 -35.05
CA VAL A 151 11.01 32.22 -36.51
C VAL A 151 11.78 33.47 -36.97
N THR A 152 12.85 33.26 -37.72
CA THR A 152 13.66 34.35 -38.28
C THR A 152 12.84 35.14 -39.30
N ALA A 153 12.84 36.47 -39.20
CA ALA A 153 12.18 37.31 -40.20
C ALA A 153 12.81 37.11 -41.59
N GLY A 154 12.00 37.11 -42.64
CA GLY A 154 12.45 36.95 -44.03
C GLY A 154 11.46 36.14 -44.86
N TYR A 155 11.88 35.82 -46.07
CA TYR A 155 11.09 35.02 -47.00
C TYR A 155 11.39 33.53 -46.82
N TYR A 156 10.34 32.72 -46.82
CA TYR A 156 10.42 31.26 -46.83
C TYR A 156 9.81 30.73 -48.12
N THR A 157 10.46 29.75 -48.75
CA THR A 157 10.01 29.17 -50.02
C THR A 157 8.82 28.19 -49.85
N GLY A 158 8.20 28.16 -48.67
CA GLY A 158 7.25 27.13 -48.24
C GLY A 158 7.90 26.05 -47.37
N GLY A 159 7.13 25.07 -46.92
CA GLY A 159 7.58 23.96 -46.09
C GLY A 159 6.41 23.29 -45.34
N THR A 160 6.69 22.22 -44.63
CA THR A 160 5.70 21.50 -43.83
C THR A 160 6.17 21.38 -42.39
N LEU A 161 5.26 21.57 -41.45
CA LEU A 161 5.45 21.13 -40.07
C LEU A 161 4.95 19.70 -39.99
N THR A 162 5.87 18.75 -39.81
CA THR A 162 5.51 17.34 -39.71
C THR A 162 4.67 17.12 -38.45
N GLY A 163 3.45 16.60 -38.63
CA GLY A 163 2.61 16.18 -37.51
C GLY A 163 3.23 15.04 -36.74
N ASP A 164 2.88 14.91 -35.47
CA ASP A 164 3.27 13.78 -34.64
C ASP A 164 2.26 12.65 -34.85
N ALA A 165 2.73 11.46 -35.26
CA ALA A 165 1.87 10.29 -35.46
C ALA A 165 1.21 9.83 -34.16
N ASP A 166 1.79 10.18 -33.01
CA ASP A 166 1.23 9.87 -31.70
C ASP A 166 0.12 10.85 -31.28
N LEU A 167 -0.13 11.93 -32.04
CA LEU A 167 -1.26 12.85 -31.85
C LEU A 167 -2.57 12.23 -32.38
N VAL A 168 -2.98 11.14 -31.77
CA VAL A 168 -4.23 10.44 -32.05
C VAL A 168 -5.10 10.39 -30.80
N VAL A 169 -6.42 10.37 -30.98
CA VAL A 169 -7.39 10.41 -29.85
C VAL A 169 -7.12 9.32 -28.80
N GLY A 170 -6.65 8.14 -29.23
CA GLY A 170 -6.37 7.01 -28.36
C GLY A 170 -5.10 7.13 -27.49
N ASN A 171 -4.24 8.12 -27.74
CA ASN A 171 -3.04 8.38 -26.94
C ASN A 171 -3.22 9.57 -25.98
N ILE A 172 -4.27 10.37 -26.18
CA ILE A 172 -4.55 11.58 -25.41
C ILE A 172 -5.59 11.24 -24.34
N LYS A 173 -5.32 11.63 -23.08
CA LYS A 173 -6.22 11.39 -21.95
C LYS A 173 -7.64 11.90 -22.23
N THR A 174 -8.66 11.11 -21.87
CA THR A 174 -10.07 11.50 -22.00
C THR A 174 -10.34 12.90 -21.45
N GLY A 175 -10.99 13.74 -22.25
CA GLY A 175 -11.38 15.10 -21.88
C GLY A 175 -10.29 16.17 -22.02
N ILE A 176 -9.07 15.79 -22.42
CA ILE A 176 -8.00 16.73 -22.76
C ILE A 176 -8.05 16.99 -24.27
N ASP A 177 -8.01 18.27 -24.66
CA ASP A 177 -7.87 18.69 -26.05
C ASP A 177 -6.43 19.15 -26.30
N ILE A 178 -5.77 18.54 -27.30
CA ILE A 178 -4.45 18.97 -27.76
C ILE A 178 -4.59 19.30 -29.25
N PHE A 179 -4.48 20.59 -29.59
CA PHE A 179 -4.60 21.10 -30.96
C PHE A 179 -5.92 20.71 -31.66
N GLY A 180 -7.04 20.63 -30.94
CA GLY A 180 -8.34 20.22 -31.47
C GLY A 180 -8.54 18.70 -31.56
N VAL A 181 -7.58 17.90 -31.12
CA VAL A 181 -7.70 16.45 -30.98
C VAL A 181 -8.10 16.14 -29.53
N THR A 182 -9.40 15.90 -29.32
CA THR A 182 -9.93 15.54 -28.00
C THR A 182 -9.64 14.06 -27.68
N GLY A 183 -8.98 13.82 -26.55
CA GLY A 183 -8.55 12.51 -26.13
C GLY A 183 -9.69 11.55 -25.76
N THR A 184 -9.45 10.27 -26.01
CA THR A 184 -10.30 9.13 -25.63
C THR A 184 -9.56 8.09 -24.80
N PHE A 185 -8.26 8.27 -24.55
CA PHE A 185 -7.49 7.38 -23.70
C PHE A 185 -7.99 7.46 -22.25
N SER A 186 -8.72 6.44 -21.82
CA SER A 186 -8.82 6.10 -20.41
C SER A 186 -7.83 4.98 -20.14
N LYS A 187 -7.21 4.99 -18.96
CA LYS A 187 -6.48 3.82 -18.49
C LYS A 187 -7.53 2.74 -18.27
N ALA A 188 -7.79 1.93 -19.30
CA ALA A 188 -8.75 0.86 -19.24
C ALA A 188 -8.40 0.00 -18.02
N ASN A 189 -9.43 -0.25 -17.22
CA ASN A 189 -9.38 -1.04 -16.01
C ASN A 189 -8.49 -2.29 -16.22
N THR A 190 -7.66 -2.63 -15.23
CA THR A 190 -6.79 -3.82 -15.28
C THR A 190 -7.63 -5.07 -15.00
N VAL A 191 -8.70 -5.28 -15.76
CA VAL A 191 -9.56 -6.47 -15.67
C VAL A 191 -9.23 -7.39 -16.83
N SER A 192 -8.30 -8.31 -16.60
CA SER A 192 -8.12 -9.44 -17.51
C SER A 192 -9.30 -10.41 -17.37
N GLY A 193 -9.84 -10.89 -18.49
CA GLY A 193 -10.65 -12.11 -18.53
C GLY A 193 -11.96 -12.08 -17.74
N GLY A 194 -12.83 -11.08 -17.97
CA GLY A 194 -14.21 -11.08 -17.42
C GLY A 194 -14.34 -10.74 -15.94
N GLN A 195 -13.28 -10.22 -15.31
CA GLN A 195 -13.31 -9.71 -13.93
C GLN A 195 -14.04 -8.36 -13.85
N THR A 196 -14.69 -8.09 -12.71
CA THR A 196 -15.28 -6.77 -12.41
C THR A 196 -14.23 -5.83 -11.82
N ALA A 197 -14.43 -4.51 -11.95
CA ALA A 197 -13.59 -3.52 -11.30
C ALA A 197 -13.50 -3.72 -9.78
N ALA A 198 -12.32 -3.44 -9.20
CA ALA A 198 -12.12 -3.50 -7.76
C ALA A 198 -12.85 -2.33 -7.06
N ALA A 199 -13.78 -2.64 -6.17
CA ALA A 199 -14.42 -1.65 -5.31
C ALA A 199 -13.50 -1.20 -4.16
N ALA A 200 -13.75 -0.03 -3.58
CA ALA A 200 -12.99 0.49 -2.42
C ALA A 200 -12.88 -0.54 -1.28
N GLY A 201 -13.96 -1.27 -0.98
CA GLY A 201 -13.98 -2.30 0.06
C GLY A 201 -13.15 -3.55 -0.23
N GLN A 202 -12.59 -3.68 -1.44
CA GLN A 202 -11.70 -4.77 -1.84
C GLN A 202 -10.22 -4.36 -1.82
N ILE A 203 -9.93 -3.08 -1.56
CA ILE A 203 -8.59 -2.50 -1.56
C ILE A 203 -8.26 -2.07 -0.13
N LEU A 204 -7.08 -2.45 0.36
CA LEU A 204 -6.58 -2.05 1.67
C LEU A 204 -6.51 -0.52 1.81
N THR A 205 -6.86 0.00 2.98
CA THR A 205 -6.91 1.44 3.32
C THR A 205 -5.63 2.22 3.03
N ALA A 206 -4.47 1.56 3.01
CA ALA A 206 -3.18 2.16 2.69
C ALA A 206 -2.88 2.20 1.17
N TYR A 207 -3.77 1.70 0.33
CA TYR A 207 -3.58 1.54 -1.10
C TYR A 207 -4.70 2.21 -1.90
N SER A 208 -4.36 2.67 -3.10
CA SER A 208 -5.31 3.18 -4.10
C SER A 208 -5.22 2.33 -5.37
N ALA A 209 -6.33 2.22 -6.11
CA ALA A 209 -6.36 1.65 -7.45
C ALA A 209 -7.00 2.64 -8.43
N PHE A 210 -6.78 2.47 -9.73
CA PHE A 210 -7.50 3.23 -10.76
C PHE A 210 -8.56 2.34 -11.41
N VAL A 211 -9.82 2.76 -11.33
CA VAL A 211 -10.97 2.10 -11.96
C VAL A 211 -11.59 3.06 -12.96
N ASP A 212 -11.65 2.64 -14.23
CA ASP A 212 -12.21 3.43 -15.34
C ASP A 212 -11.65 4.86 -15.42
N GLY A 213 -10.36 5.01 -15.10
CA GLY A 213 -9.66 6.30 -15.13
C GLY A 213 -9.85 7.18 -13.89
N ALA A 214 -10.69 6.79 -12.93
CA ALA A 214 -10.84 7.44 -11.63
C ALA A 214 -10.00 6.73 -10.55
N GLU A 215 -9.39 7.50 -9.65
CA GLU A 215 -8.72 6.93 -8.48
C GLU A 215 -9.77 6.47 -7.46
N VAL A 216 -9.65 5.23 -7.01
CA VAL A 216 -10.46 4.61 -5.96
C VAL A 216 -9.56 4.35 -4.77
N GLN A 217 -9.80 5.09 -3.68
CA GLN A 217 -9.12 4.88 -2.42
C GLN A 217 -9.66 3.63 -1.73
N GLY A 218 -8.77 2.78 -1.21
CA GLY A 218 -9.17 1.59 -0.46
C GLY A 218 -9.84 1.91 0.86
N SER A 219 -10.83 1.08 1.23
CA SER A 219 -11.54 1.16 2.51
C SER A 219 -11.47 -0.14 3.32
N MET A 220 -10.80 -1.18 2.83
CA MET A 220 -10.61 -2.42 3.59
C MET A 220 -9.61 -2.21 4.73
N PRO A 221 -9.98 -2.48 6.00
CA PRO A 221 -9.05 -2.42 7.11
C PRO A 221 -8.12 -3.64 7.11
N ASN A 222 -6.87 -3.42 7.55
CA ASN A 222 -5.95 -4.51 7.90
C ASN A 222 -6.07 -4.79 9.39
N ASN A 223 -6.66 -5.93 9.75
CA ASN A 223 -6.93 -6.33 11.13
C ASN A 223 -5.73 -7.08 11.77
N GLY A 224 -4.58 -7.14 11.10
CA GLY A 224 -3.38 -7.78 11.62
C GLY A 224 -3.44 -9.31 11.53
N ALA A 225 -2.75 -10.02 12.44
CA ALA A 225 -2.73 -11.47 12.46
C ALA A 225 -4.10 -12.05 12.85
N PHE A 226 -4.57 -13.08 12.14
CA PHE A 226 -5.79 -13.77 12.54
C PHE A 226 -5.60 -14.51 13.87
N GLY A 227 -6.40 -14.18 14.88
CA GLY A 227 -6.38 -14.83 16.19
C GLY A 227 -7.79 -15.07 16.69
N LEU A 228 -8.18 -16.33 16.81
CA LEU A 228 -9.43 -16.73 17.44
C LEU A 228 -9.10 -17.54 18.70
N THR A 229 -9.79 -17.29 19.80
CA THR A 229 -9.70 -18.09 21.02
C THR A 229 -11.00 -18.87 21.17
N CYS A 230 -10.93 -20.15 21.55
CA CYS A 230 -12.13 -20.92 21.82
C CYS A 230 -12.96 -20.24 22.91
N ALA A 231 -14.18 -19.84 22.56
CA ALA A 231 -15.15 -19.23 23.48
C ALA A 231 -16.46 -20.03 23.43
N ALA A 232 -17.20 -20.03 24.53
CA ALA A 232 -18.49 -20.72 24.63
C ALA A 232 -19.60 -20.03 23.79
N ALA A 233 -19.41 -18.76 23.44
CA ALA A 233 -20.35 -17.97 22.63
C ALA A 233 -19.77 -17.68 21.23
N ALA A 234 -20.67 -17.60 20.24
CA ALA A 234 -20.30 -17.20 18.89
C ALA A 234 -19.64 -15.80 18.91
N THR A 235 -18.44 -15.71 18.36
CA THR A 235 -17.67 -14.47 18.29
C THR A 235 -17.75 -13.94 16.85
N SER A 236 -18.15 -12.68 16.68
CA SER A 236 -18.15 -12.05 15.36
C SER A 236 -16.73 -11.68 14.96
N VAL A 237 -16.35 -12.03 13.73
CA VAL A 237 -15.07 -11.64 13.13
C VAL A 237 -15.33 -10.40 12.27
N PRO A 238 -14.72 -9.24 12.57
CA PRO A 238 -14.87 -8.04 11.75
C PRO A 238 -14.44 -8.28 10.31
N ALA A 239 -15.14 -7.67 9.35
CA ALA A 239 -14.70 -7.69 7.96
C ALA A 239 -13.34 -6.98 7.80
N GLY A 240 -12.47 -7.51 6.95
CA GLY A 240 -11.15 -6.95 6.69
C GLY A 240 -10.13 -8.01 6.28
N TYR A 241 -8.91 -7.55 6.03
CA TYR A 241 -7.78 -8.42 5.74
C TYR A 241 -7.15 -8.91 7.05
N TYR A 242 -6.86 -10.20 7.14
CA TYR A 242 -6.08 -10.80 8.21
C TYR A 242 -4.84 -11.47 7.63
N GLY A 243 -3.68 -11.17 8.20
CA GLY A 243 -2.43 -11.87 7.90
C GLY A 243 -2.42 -13.30 8.45
N ALA A 244 -1.37 -14.06 8.11
CA ALA A 244 -1.18 -15.41 8.61
C ALA A 244 -1.22 -15.44 10.15
N GLY A 245 -2.04 -16.33 10.69
CA GLY A 245 -2.21 -16.53 12.12
C GLY A 245 -2.58 -17.98 12.40
N ALA A 246 -2.30 -18.45 13.62
CA ALA A 246 -2.57 -19.82 14.04
C ALA A 246 -3.69 -19.82 15.08
N LEU A 247 -4.63 -20.75 14.93
CA LEU A 247 -5.49 -21.14 16.02
C LEU A 247 -4.63 -21.94 17.01
N THR A 248 -4.16 -21.30 18.08
CA THR A 248 -3.31 -21.96 19.07
C THR A 248 -4.07 -23.11 19.70
N SER A 249 -3.46 -24.30 19.73
CA SER A 249 -4.07 -25.49 20.32
C SER A 249 -4.48 -25.22 21.77
N VAL A 250 -5.76 -25.41 22.06
CA VAL A 250 -6.21 -25.47 23.46
C VAL A 250 -5.65 -26.77 24.02
N GLY A 251 -4.63 -26.71 24.88
CA GLY A 251 -3.92 -27.91 25.37
C GLY A 251 -4.82 -28.95 26.05
N ASN A 252 -6.01 -28.53 26.51
CA ASN A 252 -7.00 -29.41 27.12
C ASN A 252 -7.98 -30.05 26.13
N LEU A 253 -7.92 -29.69 24.83
CA LEU A 253 -8.73 -30.29 23.76
C LEU A 253 -8.13 -31.62 23.28
N ALA A 254 -7.91 -32.54 24.22
CA ALA A 254 -7.54 -33.91 23.93
C ALA A 254 -8.80 -34.79 23.85
N ALA A 255 -8.84 -35.76 22.93
CA ALA A 255 -9.97 -36.67 22.79
C ALA A 255 -10.35 -37.39 24.10
N GLY A 256 -9.36 -37.67 24.95
CA GLY A 256 -9.58 -38.26 26.28
C GLY A 256 -10.30 -37.34 27.29
N ASN A 257 -10.23 -36.02 27.09
CA ASN A 257 -10.91 -35.03 27.94
C ASN A 257 -12.33 -34.70 27.44
N ILE A 258 -12.72 -35.24 26.28
CA ILE A 258 -14.02 -34.99 25.65
C ILE A 258 -14.83 -36.27 25.79
N LYS A 259 -16.03 -36.15 26.37
CA LYS A 259 -16.93 -37.28 26.60
C LYS A 259 -17.24 -38.03 25.30
N THR A 260 -17.21 -39.36 25.34
CA THR A 260 -17.58 -40.19 24.19
C THR A 260 -18.97 -39.83 23.67
N GLY A 261 -19.08 -39.64 22.36
CA GLY A 261 -20.30 -39.18 21.67
C GLY A 261 -20.41 -37.66 21.52
N PHE A 262 -19.47 -36.89 22.05
CA PHE A 262 -19.38 -35.44 21.83
C PHE A 262 -18.15 -35.10 20.99
N THR A 263 -18.28 -34.11 20.10
CA THR A 263 -17.19 -33.63 19.25
C THR A 263 -17.00 -32.15 19.51
N ILE A 264 -15.78 -31.73 19.84
CA ILE A 264 -15.42 -30.31 20.01
C ILE A 264 -14.34 -29.97 18.99
N CYS A 265 -14.61 -28.99 18.13
CA CYS A 265 -13.69 -28.55 17.07
C CYS A 265 -13.16 -29.69 16.18
N GLY A 266 -13.98 -30.71 15.90
CA GLY A 266 -13.60 -31.88 15.09
C GLY A 266 -12.87 -32.98 15.86
N VAL A 267 -12.52 -32.77 17.13
CA VAL A 267 -11.96 -33.82 18.00
C VAL A 267 -13.11 -34.61 18.60
N ALA A 268 -13.32 -35.83 18.12
CA ALA A 268 -14.30 -36.74 18.67
C ALA A 268 -13.83 -37.22 20.05
N GLY A 269 -14.70 -37.13 21.03
CA GLY A 269 -14.43 -37.60 22.38
C GLY A 269 -14.25 -39.11 22.42
N THR A 270 -13.14 -39.52 23.01
CA THR A 270 -12.85 -40.91 23.39
C THR A 270 -12.90 -41.09 24.90
N GLY A 271 -13.28 -40.05 25.65
CA GLY A 271 -13.50 -40.09 27.09
C GLY A 271 -14.68 -40.99 27.43
N GLY A 272 -14.43 -42.30 27.42
CA GLY A 272 -15.26 -43.30 28.07
C GLY A 272 -15.12 -43.16 29.58
N TYR A 273 -16.16 -43.58 30.32
CA TYR A 273 -16.14 -43.69 31.77
C TYR A 273 -14.76 -44.09 32.26
N LEU A 274 -14.16 -43.24 33.10
CA LEU A 274 -12.88 -43.44 33.79
C LEU A 274 -12.63 -44.94 34.02
N SER A 275 -11.87 -45.54 33.10
CA SER A 275 -11.22 -46.83 33.33
C SER A 275 -10.10 -46.55 34.32
N PRO A 276 -9.74 -47.51 35.19
CA PRO A 276 -8.80 -47.29 36.28
C PRO A 276 -7.57 -46.55 35.78
N VAL A 277 -7.26 -45.43 36.45
CA VAL A 277 -6.12 -44.60 36.13
C VAL A 277 -4.87 -45.49 36.09
N VAL A 278 -4.37 -45.68 34.87
CA VAL A 278 -3.02 -46.08 34.46
C VAL A 278 -2.13 -46.68 35.55
N ALA A 279 -1.95 -48.00 35.47
CA ALA A 279 -0.82 -48.75 36.03
C ALA A 279 0.56 -48.39 35.39
N SER A 280 0.74 -47.15 34.90
CA SER A 280 2.02 -46.73 34.26
C SER A 280 2.30 -45.22 34.29
N GLY A 281 1.46 -44.39 34.92
CA GLY A 281 1.78 -42.98 35.18
C GLY A 281 2.52 -42.82 36.51
N SER A 282 3.52 -41.95 36.60
CA SER A 282 4.09 -41.56 37.89
C SER A 282 3.02 -40.84 38.72
N TRP A 283 2.53 -41.48 39.78
CA TRP A 283 1.61 -40.86 40.74
C TRP A 283 2.28 -39.63 41.37
N PRO A 284 1.52 -38.56 41.70
CA PRO A 284 2.07 -37.43 42.45
C PRO A 284 2.72 -37.92 43.76
N ASN A 285 3.81 -37.27 44.16
CA ASN A 285 4.47 -37.53 45.44
C ASN A 285 4.52 -36.22 46.26
N PRO A 286 3.75 -36.10 47.37
CA PRO A 286 2.89 -37.15 47.94
C PRO A 286 1.63 -37.39 47.09
N ARG A 287 1.09 -38.61 47.12
CA ARG A 287 -0.17 -39.00 46.47
C ARG A 287 -1.38 -38.46 47.25
N PHE A 288 -1.25 -38.43 48.57
CA PHE A 288 -2.27 -37.99 49.50
C PHE A 288 -1.70 -36.94 50.45
N THR A 289 -2.49 -35.94 50.81
CA THR A 289 -2.13 -34.91 51.79
C THR A 289 -3.13 -34.96 52.93
N ILE A 290 -2.66 -35.24 54.14
CA ILE A 290 -3.49 -35.27 55.35
C ILE A 290 -3.79 -33.82 55.76
N LYS A 291 -5.03 -33.57 56.18
CA LYS A 291 -5.46 -32.30 56.75
C LYS A 291 -6.15 -32.60 58.07
N TYR A 292 -5.63 -32.01 59.14
CA TYR A 292 -6.12 -32.24 60.49
C TYR A 292 -7.31 -31.34 60.82
N CYS A 293 -8.21 -31.89 61.61
CA CYS A 293 -9.44 -31.23 61.99
C CYS A 293 -9.60 -31.29 63.51
N ASP A 294 -10.12 -30.21 64.10
CA ASP A 294 -10.44 -30.18 65.52
C ASP A 294 -11.79 -29.50 65.70
N SER A 295 -12.62 -30.06 66.58
CA SER A 295 -13.97 -29.54 66.89
C SER A 295 -14.85 -29.26 65.66
N GLY A 296 -14.67 -30.04 64.59
CA GLY A 296 -15.46 -29.92 63.36
C GLY A 296 -15.02 -28.78 62.43
N ALA A 297 -13.77 -28.33 62.48
CA ALA A 297 -13.17 -27.39 61.53
C ALA A 297 -11.72 -27.76 61.21
N LEU A 298 -11.21 -27.31 60.06
CA LEU A 298 -9.78 -27.40 59.74
C LEU A 298 -8.96 -26.69 60.81
N CYS A 299 -7.96 -27.38 61.36
CA CYS A 299 -7.01 -26.79 62.28
C CYS A 299 -5.64 -26.61 61.60
N PRO A 300 -4.90 -25.51 61.84
CA PRO A 300 -3.62 -25.27 61.20
C PRO A 300 -2.56 -26.28 61.68
N ASP A 301 -1.83 -26.88 60.74
CA ASP A 301 -0.63 -27.68 61.02
C ASP A 301 0.36 -26.89 61.88
N THR A 302 0.80 -27.46 63.01
CA THR A 302 1.89 -26.89 63.80
C THR A 302 3.30 -27.33 63.34
N GLY A 303 3.41 -28.03 62.21
CA GLY A 303 4.70 -28.24 61.53
C GLY A 303 4.69 -29.34 60.47
N SER A 304 5.40 -29.12 59.35
CA SER A 304 5.68 -30.16 58.34
C SER A 304 6.90 -31.00 58.76
N GLY A 305 6.68 -32.17 59.36
CA GLY A 305 7.77 -33.09 59.70
C GLY A 305 7.34 -34.22 60.63
N VAL A 306 8.13 -35.28 60.69
CA VAL A 306 7.91 -36.44 61.58
C VAL A 306 7.88 -35.92 63.03
N GLY A 307 6.67 -35.80 63.60
CA GLY A 307 6.43 -35.09 64.86
C GLY A 307 5.39 -33.96 64.80
N ALA A 308 4.69 -33.77 63.66
CA ALA A 308 3.49 -32.93 63.58
C ALA A 308 2.49 -33.36 64.67
N THR A 309 2.33 -32.53 65.68
CA THR A 309 1.24 -32.66 66.66
C THR A 309 -0.06 -32.36 65.94
N ASP A 310 -0.89 -33.39 65.78
CA ASP A 310 -2.31 -33.22 65.49
C ASP A 310 -2.85 -32.11 66.40
N CYS A 311 -3.46 -31.10 65.80
CA CYS A 311 -4.08 -30.01 66.53
C CYS A 311 -5.40 -30.44 67.19
N GLY A 312 -5.96 -31.57 66.75
CA GLY A 312 -6.98 -32.34 67.46
C GLY A 312 -6.36 -33.34 68.45
N ALA A 313 -7.20 -34.02 69.24
CA ALA A 313 -6.78 -34.94 70.29
C ALA A 313 -6.17 -36.28 69.77
N PHE A 314 -5.41 -36.27 68.67
CA PHE A 314 -4.98 -37.46 67.91
C PHE A 314 -6.15 -38.27 67.39
N ASN A 315 -7.23 -37.59 66.99
CA ASN A 315 -8.43 -38.25 66.53
C ASN A 315 -8.47 -38.32 65.01
N SER A 316 -8.14 -39.48 64.46
CA SER A 316 -8.22 -39.69 63.01
C SER A 316 -9.66 -39.76 62.46
N SER A 317 -10.68 -39.73 63.32
CA SER A 317 -12.08 -39.89 62.91
C SER A 317 -12.73 -38.63 62.35
N ASP A 318 -12.16 -37.45 62.56
CA ASP A 318 -12.66 -36.15 62.05
C ASP A 318 -11.73 -35.50 61.02
N ASP A 319 -10.55 -36.06 60.82
CA ASP A 319 -9.58 -35.64 59.81
C ASP A 319 -10.01 -35.94 58.37
N VAL A 320 -9.38 -35.25 57.42
CA VAL A 320 -9.60 -35.44 55.99
C VAL A 320 -8.29 -35.68 55.23
N VAL A 321 -8.40 -36.25 54.04
CA VAL A 321 -7.28 -36.56 53.16
C VAL A 321 -7.56 -35.99 51.77
N VAL A 322 -6.67 -35.13 51.28
CA VAL A 322 -6.70 -34.62 49.91
C VAL A 322 -5.95 -35.58 49.00
N ASP A 323 -6.63 -36.03 47.97
CA ASP A 323 -6.10 -36.82 46.87
C ASP A 323 -5.44 -35.88 45.85
N ASN A 324 -4.10 -35.88 45.77
CA ASN A 324 -3.36 -34.97 44.88
C ASN A 324 -3.42 -35.37 43.39
N LEU A 325 -3.96 -36.55 43.06
CA LEU A 325 -4.15 -37.01 41.68
C LEU A 325 -5.44 -36.45 41.08
N THR A 326 -6.51 -36.41 41.87
CA THR A 326 -7.86 -36.01 41.45
C THR A 326 -8.29 -34.66 41.99
N GLY A 327 -7.61 -34.14 43.02
CA GLY A 327 -8.02 -32.93 43.74
C GLY A 327 -9.20 -33.14 44.70
N LEU A 328 -9.70 -34.38 44.83
CA LEU A 328 -10.81 -34.71 45.72
C LEU A 328 -10.35 -34.74 47.18
N MET A 329 -11.28 -34.50 48.10
CA MET A 329 -11.04 -34.63 49.52
C MET A 329 -11.94 -35.71 50.10
N TRP A 330 -11.33 -36.63 50.83
CA TRP A 330 -11.94 -37.82 51.41
C TRP A 330 -11.92 -37.72 52.93
N THR A 331 -12.85 -38.39 53.59
CA THR A 331 -12.75 -38.60 55.04
C THR A 331 -11.53 -39.49 55.32
N ARG A 332 -10.74 -39.17 56.36
CA ARG A 332 -9.55 -39.96 56.72
C ARG A 332 -9.94 -41.34 57.22
N ASP A 333 -11.02 -41.41 58.01
CA ASP A 333 -11.67 -42.66 58.39
C ASP A 333 -12.60 -43.12 57.27
N ALA A 334 -12.33 -44.31 56.75
CA ALA A 334 -13.10 -44.95 55.68
C ALA A 334 -14.36 -45.66 56.20
N HIS A 335 -14.56 -45.73 57.51
CA HIS A 335 -15.61 -46.47 58.20
C HIS A 335 -16.27 -45.61 59.29
N LEU A 336 -16.67 -44.38 58.94
CA LEU A 336 -17.34 -43.46 59.85
C LEU A 336 -18.73 -43.95 60.34
N ASN A 337 -19.33 -44.91 59.64
CA ASN A 337 -20.61 -45.51 60.03
C ASN A 337 -20.68 -46.99 59.67
N SER A 338 -21.55 -47.73 60.37
CA SER A 338 -21.78 -49.14 60.09
C SER A 338 -22.30 -49.38 58.66
N THR A 339 -22.08 -50.59 58.13
CA THR A 339 -22.63 -51.01 56.84
C THR A 339 -24.15 -50.90 56.83
N ALA A 340 -24.73 -50.43 55.72
CA ALA A 340 -26.17 -50.35 55.53
C ALA A 340 -26.55 -50.47 54.06
N VAL A 341 -27.86 -50.57 53.80
CA VAL A 341 -28.43 -50.54 52.45
C VAL A 341 -28.18 -49.20 51.77
N TRP A 342 -28.24 -49.18 50.43
CA TRP A 342 -27.79 -48.05 49.63
C TRP A 342 -28.48 -46.73 50.01
N ALA A 343 -29.80 -46.73 50.23
CA ALA A 343 -30.55 -45.52 50.58
C ALA A 343 -30.13 -44.92 51.93
N THR A 344 -29.83 -45.77 52.91
CA THR A 344 -29.32 -45.34 54.23
C THR A 344 -27.92 -44.77 54.08
N GLN A 345 -27.06 -45.40 53.30
CA GLN A 345 -25.70 -44.90 53.05
C GLN A 345 -25.67 -43.61 52.25
N TYR A 346 -26.55 -43.49 51.26
CA TYR A 346 -26.74 -42.25 50.51
C TYR A 346 -27.16 -41.12 51.46
N THR A 347 -28.18 -41.36 52.30
CA THR A 347 -28.64 -40.37 53.30
C THR A 347 -27.53 -39.99 54.28
N TYR A 348 -26.72 -40.96 54.72
CA TYR A 348 -25.59 -40.68 55.59
C TYR A 348 -24.60 -39.71 54.92
N ALA A 349 -24.17 -40.04 53.70
CA ALA A 349 -23.14 -39.29 52.98
C ALA A 349 -23.62 -37.95 52.39
N THR A 350 -24.93 -37.72 52.26
CA THR A 350 -25.49 -36.44 51.77
C THR A 350 -26.13 -35.58 52.86
N THR A 351 -26.58 -36.18 53.95
CA THR A 351 -27.40 -35.47 54.96
C THR A 351 -26.78 -35.58 56.36
N THR A 352 -26.47 -36.78 56.84
CA THR A 352 -25.98 -36.96 58.22
C THR A 352 -24.61 -36.31 58.41
N ILE A 353 -23.66 -36.59 57.52
CA ILE A 353 -22.29 -36.03 57.59
C ILE A 353 -22.27 -34.51 57.39
N ASN A 354 -23.26 -33.96 56.68
CA ASN A 354 -23.38 -32.53 56.41
C ASN A 354 -24.20 -31.78 57.46
N SER A 355 -24.70 -32.46 58.49
CA SER A 355 -25.51 -31.83 59.53
C SER A 355 -24.65 -30.95 60.45
N GLY A 356 -25.24 -29.90 61.03
CA GLY A 356 -24.52 -28.97 61.91
C GLY A 356 -23.43 -28.18 61.18
N SER A 357 -22.20 -28.23 61.69
CA SER A 357 -21.01 -27.65 61.04
C SER A 357 -20.45 -28.51 59.91
N GLY A 358 -21.08 -29.65 59.62
CA GLY A 358 -20.58 -30.65 58.69
C GLY A 358 -19.37 -31.41 59.25
N PHE A 359 -18.57 -31.98 58.34
CA PHE A 359 -17.38 -32.75 58.69
C PHE A 359 -16.13 -31.96 58.33
N CYS A 360 -15.26 -31.73 59.31
CA CYS A 360 -14.09 -30.84 59.20
C CYS A 360 -14.42 -29.42 58.66
N GLY A 361 -15.59 -28.90 58.98
CA GLY A 361 -16.05 -27.55 58.58
C GLY A 361 -16.64 -27.49 57.18
N TYR A 362 -16.82 -28.65 56.54
CA TYR A 362 -17.36 -28.78 55.20
C TYR A 362 -18.74 -29.44 55.23
N THR A 363 -19.70 -28.86 54.49
CA THR A 363 -21.10 -29.31 54.41
C THR A 363 -21.52 -29.75 53.00
N ASP A 364 -20.54 -29.95 52.13
CA ASP A 364 -20.69 -30.32 50.71
C ASP A 364 -20.22 -31.77 50.43
N TRP A 365 -20.20 -32.62 51.47
CA TRP A 365 -19.91 -34.04 51.33
C TRP A 365 -21.01 -34.75 50.56
N ARG A 366 -20.61 -35.78 49.83
CA ARG A 366 -21.52 -36.63 49.06
C ARG A 366 -21.02 -38.06 49.03
N MET A 367 -21.92 -38.96 48.66
CA MET A 367 -21.54 -40.32 48.31
C MET A 367 -20.67 -40.29 47.05
N SER A 368 -19.48 -40.90 47.13
CA SER A 368 -18.54 -41.03 46.03
C SER A 368 -19.16 -41.78 44.84
N THR A 369 -18.87 -41.31 43.63
CA THR A 369 -19.19 -42.03 42.40
C THR A 369 -18.27 -43.25 42.23
N ARG A 370 -18.66 -44.17 41.35
CA ARG A 370 -17.87 -45.35 41.02
C ARG A 370 -16.45 -44.97 40.59
N ALA A 371 -16.34 -43.94 39.75
CA ALA A 371 -15.05 -43.52 39.21
C ALA A 371 -14.13 -42.91 40.28
N GLU A 372 -14.70 -42.18 41.23
CA GLU A 372 -13.92 -41.58 42.33
C GLU A 372 -13.40 -42.66 43.27
N LEU A 373 -14.23 -43.64 43.66
CA LEU A 373 -13.77 -44.76 44.49
C LEU A 373 -12.66 -45.56 43.79
N VAL A 374 -12.78 -45.78 42.48
CA VAL A 374 -11.76 -46.48 41.69
C VAL A 374 -10.46 -45.68 41.61
N SER A 375 -10.50 -44.36 41.74
CA SER A 375 -9.28 -43.54 41.73
C SER A 375 -8.38 -43.75 42.96
N LEU A 376 -8.93 -44.32 44.04
CA LEU A 376 -8.17 -44.75 45.22
C LEU A 376 -7.50 -46.12 45.01
N ILE A 377 -7.94 -46.90 44.02
CA ILE A 377 -7.43 -48.25 43.78
C ILE A 377 -6.05 -48.18 43.14
N ASP A 378 -5.11 -48.89 43.76
CA ASP A 378 -3.77 -49.16 43.25
C ASP A 378 -3.65 -50.67 43.02
N ASP A 379 -3.62 -51.07 41.75
CA ASP A 379 -3.63 -52.48 41.34
C ASP A 379 -2.31 -53.23 41.62
N ARG A 380 -1.28 -52.51 42.04
CA ARG A 380 -0.03 -53.10 42.56
C ARG A 380 -0.25 -53.77 43.92
N TYR A 381 -1.35 -53.45 44.58
CA TYR A 381 -1.63 -53.77 45.98
C TYR A 381 -2.94 -54.53 46.13
N ASN A 382 -3.07 -55.27 47.24
CA ASN A 382 -4.29 -56.00 47.56
C ASN A 382 -4.54 -56.04 49.07
N THR A 383 -5.80 -56.17 49.45
CA THR A 383 -6.26 -56.34 50.83
C THR A 383 -5.74 -55.31 51.87
N PRO A 384 -6.02 -54.00 51.72
CA PRO A 384 -6.77 -53.34 50.65
C PRO A 384 -5.87 -52.85 49.50
N ALA A 385 -6.46 -52.61 48.33
CA ALA A 385 -5.77 -52.17 47.12
C ALA A 385 -5.56 -50.65 47.09
N ILE A 386 -4.93 -50.11 48.13
CA ILE A 386 -4.67 -48.67 48.27
C ILE A 386 -3.18 -48.50 48.57
N SER A 387 -2.58 -47.42 48.10
CA SER A 387 -1.20 -47.07 48.42
C SER A 387 -1.09 -46.15 49.64
N ASN A 388 0.13 -46.06 50.17
CA ASN A 388 0.49 -45.16 51.25
C ASN A 388 0.46 -43.68 50.82
N THR A 389 0.71 -42.75 51.76
CA THR A 389 0.67 -41.30 51.52
C THR A 389 1.54 -40.86 50.34
N ALA A 390 2.71 -41.50 50.15
CA ALA A 390 3.62 -41.20 49.05
C ALA A 390 3.17 -41.78 47.69
N GLY A 391 2.25 -42.75 47.67
CA GLY A 391 1.84 -43.46 46.46
C GLY A 391 2.85 -44.50 45.97
N THR A 392 3.84 -44.86 46.78
CA THR A 392 4.98 -45.70 46.40
C THR A 392 5.03 -47.05 47.09
N ALA A 393 4.25 -47.26 48.15
CA ALA A 393 4.16 -48.52 48.90
C ALA A 393 2.70 -48.87 49.23
N GLN A 394 2.47 -50.11 49.68
CA GLN A 394 1.17 -50.60 50.17
C GLN A 394 0.67 -49.74 51.33
N TRP A 395 -0.62 -49.43 51.35
CA TRP A 395 -1.27 -48.77 52.49
C TRP A 395 -1.04 -49.52 53.80
N SER A 396 -0.84 -48.77 54.88
CA SER A 396 -0.88 -49.28 56.25
C SER A 396 -1.82 -48.41 57.07
N SER A 397 -2.48 -48.96 58.10
CA SER A 397 -3.46 -48.22 58.89
C SER A 397 -2.84 -46.94 59.48
N GLY A 398 -3.42 -45.78 59.17
CA GLY A 398 -2.89 -44.46 59.50
C GLY A 398 -2.07 -43.78 58.39
N ASP A 399 -1.81 -44.46 57.27
CA ASP A 399 -0.98 -43.98 56.17
C ASP A 399 -1.61 -44.28 54.78
N PRO A 400 -2.41 -43.36 54.20
CA PRO A 400 -2.92 -42.12 54.82
C PRO A 400 -4.25 -42.33 55.56
N PHE A 401 -4.99 -43.39 55.25
CA PHE A 401 -6.35 -43.59 55.77
C PHE A 401 -6.37 -44.49 57.01
N VAL A 402 -7.39 -44.35 57.84
CA VAL A 402 -7.66 -45.25 58.98
C VAL A 402 -8.94 -46.04 58.72
N SER A 403 -9.08 -47.16 59.44
CA SER A 403 -10.28 -48.01 59.41
C SER A 403 -10.70 -48.50 58.01
N VAL A 404 -9.78 -48.52 57.05
CA VAL A 404 -10.03 -49.02 55.68
C VAL A 404 -10.42 -50.49 55.74
N GLN A 405 -11.64 -50.77 55.34
CA GLN A 405 -12.15 -52.13 55.21
C GLN A 405 -11.75 -52.70 53.84
N SER A 406 -11.14 -53.89 53.84
CA SER A 406 -10.91 -54.66 52.62
C SER A 406 -12.21 -55.36 52.17
N SER A 407 -13.22 -54.55 51.84
CA SER A 407 -14.60 -54.98 51.55
C SER A 407 -15.25 -54.07 50.49
N GLN A 408 -16.56 -54.21 50.28
CA GLN A 408 -17.34 -53.43 49.31
C GLN A 408 -17.77 -52.06 49.88
N TYR A 409 -17.69 -51.03 49.04
CA TYR A 409 -18.17 -49.68 49.30
C TYR A 409 -19.19 -49.29 48.25
N TRP A 410 -20.37 -48.84 48.68
CA TRP A 410 -21.39 -48.31 47.77
C TRP A 410 -20.89 -47.05 47.05
N SER A 411 -21.29 -46.91 45.79
CA SER A 411 -21.14 -45.68 45.04
C SER A 411 -22.50 -45.05 44.72
N SER A 412 -22.50 -43.75 44.42
CA SER A 412 -23.67 -43.02 43.94
C SER A 412 -24.01 -43.30 42.47
N THR A 413 -23.22 -44.15 41.80
CA THR A 413 -23.43 -44.47 40.38
C THR A 413 -24.42 -45.62 40.22
N ASP A 414 -25.51 -45.36 39.49
CA ASP A 414 -26.51 -46.37 39.14
C ASP A 414 -25.97 -47.41 38.15
N HIS A 415 -26.46 -48.65 38.25
CA HIS A 415 -26.09 -49.71 37.32
C HIS A 415 -26.73 -49.51 35.95
N SER A 416 -25.98 -49.71 34.87
CA SER A 416 -26.43 -49.37 33.51
C SER A 416 -27.59 -50.23 33.00
N VAL A 417 -27.74 -51.46 33.52
CA VAL A 417 -28.79 -52.39 33.12
C VAL A 417 -30.08 -52.22 33.93
N ASP A 418 -29.96 -51.80 35.20
CA ASP A 418 -31.10 -51.57 36.09
C ASP A 418 -30.78 -50.37 36.98
N THR A 419 -31.05 -49.17 36.46
CA THR A 419 -30.74 -47.92 37.14
C THR A 419 -31.62 -47.67 38.37
N ALA A 420 -32.81 -48.29 38.40
CA ALA A 420 -33.77 -48.09 39.49
C ALA A 420 -33.36 -48.89 40.74
N ASN A 421 -33.00 -50.17 40.58
CA ASN A 421 -32.86 -51.08 41.72
C ASN A 421 -31.43 -51.47 42.06
N VAL A 422 -30.46 -51.20 41.17
CA VAL A 422 -29.08 -51.67 41.31
C VAL A 422 -28.11 -50.48 41.28
N ALA A 423 -27.16 -50.46 42.22
CA ALA A 423 -26.08 -49.48 42.26
C ALA A 423 -24.73 -50.18 42.12
N TRP A 424 -23.73 -49.46 41.61
CA TRP A 424 -22.35 -49.93 41.62
C TRP A 424 -21.76 -49.85 43.01
N TYR A 425 -20.97 -50.86 43.37
CA TYR A 425 -20.04 -50.82 44.50
C TYR A 425 -18.62 -51.07 44.02
N VAL A 426 -17.65 -50.66 44.83
CA VAL A 426 -16.21 -50.91 44.61
C VAL A 426 -15.68 -51.81 45.71
N ASN A 427 -15.00 -52.90 45.34
CA ASN A 427 -14.37 -53.83 46.26
C ASN A 427 -12.90 -53.47 46.46
N MET A 428 -12.53 -53.13 47.70
CA MET A 428 -11.18 -52.69 48.04
C MET A 428 -10.16 -53.84 48.14
N THR A 429 -10.49 -55.10 47.82
CA THR A 429 -9.55 -56.23 47.95
C THR A 429 -8.45 -56.29 46.87
N GLY A 430 -8.61 -55.71 45.67
CA GLY A 430 -7.50 -55.54 44.70
C GLY A 430 -7.25 -56.63 43.65
N ILE A 431 -8.27 -57.36 43.20
CA ILE A 431 -8.13 -58.35 42.12
C ILE A 431 -9.33 -58.21 41.15
N SER A 432 -9.22 -58.73 39.92
CA SER A 432 -10.26 -58.69 38.87
C SER A 432 -11.68 -58.83 39.43
N GLY A 433 -12.54 -57.85 39.15
CA GLY A 433 -13.84 -57.70 39.80
C GLY A 433 -13.92 -56.58 40.84
N VAL A 434 -13.02 -55.59 40.75
CA VAL A 434 -12.97 -54.40 41.63
C VAL A 434 -14.29 -53.62 41.65
N MET A 435 -15.16 -53.78 40.65
CA MET A 435 -16.47 -53.14 40.59
C MET A 435 -17.54 -54.12 40.16
N SER A 436 -18.69 -54.08 40.81
CA SER A 436 -19.89 -54.80 40.38
C SER A 436 -21.16 -54.07 40.83
N GLY A 437 -22.30 -54.47 40.29
CA GLY A 437 -23.62 -53.96 40.69
C GLY A 437 -24.30 -54.91 41.66
N ASN A 438 -24.99 -54.38 42.68
CA ASN A 438 -25.88 -55.17 43.53
C ASN A 438 -27.16 -54.39 43.86
N THR A 439 -28.19 -55.12 44.28
CA THR A 439 -29.50 -54.56 44.62
C THR A 439 -29.44 -53.62 45.81
N LYS A 440 -30.00 -52.42 45.66
CA LYS A 440 -29.95 -51.31 46.62
C LYS A 440 -30.57 -51.61 47.98
N VAL A 441 -31.45 -52.62 48.07
CA VAL A 441 -32.32 -52.88 49.23
C VAL A 441 -31.96 -54.11 50.06
N THR A 442 -31.10 -55.01 49.56
CA THR A 442 -30.79 -56.28 50.27
C THR A 442 -29.38 -56.32 50.84
N PHE A 443 -28.40 -55.70 50.18
CA PHE A 443 -27.00 -55.76 50.58
C PHE A 443 -26.61 -54.56 51.42
N SER A 444 -25.81 -54.80 52.46
CA SER A 444 -25.25 -53.76 53.31
C SER A 444 -23.75 -53.63 53.08
N TYR A 445 -23.32 -52.46 52.62
CA TYR A 445 -21.91 -52.16 52.33
C TYR A 445 -21.50 -50.85 53.01
N TYR A 446 -20.21 -50.57 53.02
CA TYR A 446 -19.65 -49.33 53.55
C TYR A 446 -19.92 -48.16 52.59
N VAL A 447 -19.67 -46.92 53.03
CA VAL A 447 -19.65 -45.74 52.17
C VAL A 447 -18.42 -44.92 52.52
N TRP A 448 -17.76 -44.36 51.51
CA TRP A 448 -16.65 -43.45 51.71
C TRP A 448 -17.05 -42.06 51.20
N PRO A 449 -17.39 -41.12 52.10
CA PRO A 449 -17.76 -39.77 51.70
C PRO A 449 -16.61 -39.05 51.02
N VAL A 450 -16.95 -38.26 50.01
CA VAL A 450 -16.00 -37.45 49.24
C VAL A 450 -16.60 -36.07 48.98
N ARG A 451 -15.73 -35.07 48.82
CA ARG A 451 -16.09 -33.73 48.33
C ARG A 451 -15.11 -33.28 47.24
N GLY A 452 -15.59 -32.37 46.40
CA GLY A 452 -14.81 -31.79 45.30
C GLY A 452 -14.09 -30.50 45.69
N PRO A 453 -13.13 -30.03 44.87
CA PRO A 453 -12.47 -28.74 45.04
C PRO A 453 -13.40 -27.54 44.86
#